data_AF-A0AAC9WEN8-F1
#
_entry.id   AF-A0AAC9WEN8-F1
#
_cell.length_a   1.000
_cell.length_b   1.000
_cell.length_c   1.000
_cell.angle_alpha   90.00
_cell.angle_beta   90.00
_cell.angle_gamma   90.00
#
_symmetry.space_group_name_H-M   'P 1'
#
loop_
_entity.id
_entity.type
_entity.pdbx_description
1 polymer ?
#
loop_
_entity_poly.entity_id
_entity_poly.type
_entity_poly.pdbx_seq_one_letter_code
_entity_poly.pdbx_strand_id
1 'polypeptide(L)'
;MKRRMAQILLTLLLILSFSVQGYGLEIPGYEGGIQNESTYREVIFITGEPIVVEGTVTVSDRGDRVTYTYRNLTNTEKEVTLTRNVTLTKQTTTNGNHQKTETLSLNRYRETINVGGVRYETTEDQYPWSQSTIFHEKPGVTYFAGNWDGRKTYTINRNEGTVKVSTQGTIVGYDHHWGATQTQSIVHYIEYRQNNNNGEEGLSWEGTVEVSVAHNRTKDYHYEANAPSQISFRGGYLLTEKEENVVKYNYNLPRISQEGELLRGRNSGTSSFTLDTNPENKRLTIPALRDISGHWAEGDILFLASLEAFYPNNVNFGPSLPMSRGEFARALGVVMGIEKEEQPTVRTRAVRTVEEPPSIFVDVPKENPNQKYIEAVYERGVMRGVGQDHFMPNQGITKAEATVAIIKALGFEGLAPIQQYTTGYRDDGAVPLWAKDAVYLARELKVVQGDNNGYFQPNRNLTKAEGAEILVNLVNYLQQDIRYDYRERILNY
;
A
#
# COMPACT_ATOMS: atom_id res chain seq x y z
N MET A 1 12.12 23.60 59.77
CA MET A 1 11.04 22.92 59.02
C MET A 1 11.26 23.11 57.52
N LYS A 2 12.10 22.26 56.93
CA LYS A 2 12.30 22.11 55.48
C LYS A 2 12.45 20.61 55.25
N ARG A 3 11.37 19.93 54.90
CA ARG A 3 11.30 18.55 54.37
C ARG A 3 9.84 18.16 54.20
N ARG A 4 9.53 17.49 53.08
CA ARG A 4 8.23 16.92 52.65
C ARG A 4 7.32 17.88 51.87
N MET A 5 7.54 17.94 50.56
CA MET A 5 6.50 18.04 49.53
C MET A 5 7.20 17.88 48.16
N ALA A 6 7.80 16.72 47.97
CA ALA A 6 8.41 16.31 46.71
C ALA A 6 8.28 14.79 46.63
N GLN A 7 7.11 14.31 46.19
CA GLN A 7 6.86 12.97 45.64
C GLN A 7 5.35 12.81 45.38
N ILE A 8 5.03 12.10 44.30
CA ILE A 8 3.69 11.70 43.81
C ILE A 8 3.05 12.70 42.83
N LEU A 9 3.56 12.70 41.60
CA LEU A 9 2.75 12.78 40.37
C LEU A 9 3.57 12.21 39.21
N LEU A 10 3.90 10.93 39.35
CA LEU A 10 4.32 10.06 38.25
C LEU A 10 3.10 9.17 37.90
N THR A 11 3.02 8.74 36.63
CA THR A 11 2.05 7.81 36.05
C THR A 11 0.65 8.37 35.75
N LEU A 12 0.45 8.85 34.51
CA LEU A 12 -0.27 8.11 33.46
C LEU A 12 -0.40 9.03 32.22
N LEU A 13 0.70 9.32 31.53
CA LEU A 13 0.62 9.91 30.19
C LEU A 13 0.41 8.77 29.20
N LEU A 14 -0.83 8.28 29.13
CA LEU A 14 -1.28 7.43 28.04
C LEU A 14 -1.31 8.32 26.79
N ILE A 15 -0.17 8.42 26.10
CA ILE A 15 -0.12 9.00 24.75
C ILE A 15 -0.90 8.01 23.89
N LEU A 16 -2.21 8.24 23.72
CA LEU A 16 -2.88 7.80 22.51
C LEU A 16 -2.23 8.59 21.37
N SER A 17 -1.17 8.03 20.82
CA SER A 17 -0.76 8.34 19.45
C SER A 17 -1.91 7.85 18.59
N PHE A 18 -2.84 8.76 18.28
CA PHE A 18 -3.66 8.61 17.10
C PHE A 18 -2.68 8.60 15.93
N SER A 19 -2.33 7.40 15.47
CA SER A 19 -1.79 7.23 14.14
C SER A 19 -2.84 7.82 13.22
N VAL A 20 -2.47 8.89 12.50
CA VAL A 20 -3.13 9.18 11.24
C VAL A 20 -2.87 7.92 10.42
N GLN A 21 -3.91 7.12 10.20
CA GLN A 21 -3.85 5.99 9.27
C GLN A 21 -3.57 6.59 7.90
N GLY A 22 -2.29 6.74 7.56
CA GLY A 22 -1.89 6.79 6.18
C GLY A 22 -2.22 5.42 5.61
N TYR A 23 -3.12 5.37 4.65
CA TYR A 23 -3.32 4.17 3.85
C TYR A 23 -2.01 3.91 3.11
N GLY A 24 -1.23 2.98 3.65
CA GLY A 24 0.14 2.69 3.23
C GLY A 24 0.59 1.38 3.84
N LEU A 25 1.19 0.49 3.04
CA LEU A 25 1.87 -0.70 3.53
C LEU A 25 3.02 -0.27 4.48
N GLU A 26 2.96 -0.62 5.76
CA GLU A 26 3.99 -0.21 6.72
C GLU A 26 5.24 -1.08 6.55
N ILE A 27 6.26 -0.54 5.89
CA ILE A 27 7.51 -1.28 5.66
C ILE A 27 8.35 -1.28 6.94
N PRO A 28 8.59 -2.46 7.54
CA PRO A 28 9.10 -2.54 8.90
C PRO A 28 10.60 -2.28 9.02
N GLY A 29 11.33 -2.34 7.90
CA GLY A 29 12.76 -2.13 7.85
C GLY A 29 13.19 -1.25 6.68
N TYR A 30 14.34 -0.61 6.84
CA TYR A 30 14.91 0.25 5.80
C TYR A 30 15.82 -0.51 4.79
N GLU A 31 16.19 -1.77 5.09
CA GLU A 31 16.99 -2.66 4.22
C GLU A 31 16.39 -4.07 4.12
N GLY A 32 15.07 -4.20 3.89
CA GLY A 32 14.50 -5.47 3.45
C GLY A 32 14.21 -6.54 4.53
N GLY A 33 13.94 -6.12 5.77
CA GLY A 33 13.34 -7.01 6.77
C GLY A 33 11.81 -7.12 6.61
N ILE A 34 11.24 -8.15 7.23
CA ILE A 34 9.78 -8.39 7.26
C ILE A 34 9.29 -8.49 8.71
N GLN A 35 8.00 -8.19 8.93
CA GLN A 35 7.39 -8.33 10.26
C GLN A 35 5.98 -8.92 10.18
N ASN A 36 5.50 -9.41 11.31
CA ASN A 36 4.09 -9.50 11.63
C ASN A 36 3.84 -8.79 12.97
N GLU A 37 2.70 -9.02 13.60
CA GLU A 37 2.28 -8.30 14.83
C GLU A 37 3.21 -8.53 16.03
N SER A 38 3.93 -9.65 16.06
CA SER A 38 4.77 -10.03 17.20
C SER A 38 6.26 -10.06 16.90
N THR A 39 6.64 -10.18 15.63
CA THR A 39 8.00 -10.57 15.28
C THR A 39 8.46 -9.88 14.01
N TYR A 40 9.68 -9.37 14.06
CA TYR A 40 10.46 -8.90 12.92
C TYR A 40 11.59 -9.87 12.64
N ARG A 41 11.88 -10.11 11.35
CA ARG A 41 13.01 -10.93 10.89
C ARG A 41 13.77 -10.25 9.75
N GLU A 42 15.09 -10.36 9.80
CA GLU A 42 15.99 -9.98 8.71
C GLU A 42 17.18 -10.94 8.61
N VAL A 43 17.91 -10.88 7.50
CA VAL A 43 19.08 -11.74 7.27
C VAL A 43 20.34 -10.89 7.24
N ILE A 44 21.38 -11.33 7.95
CA ILE A 44 22.72 -10.76 7.88
C ILE A 44 23.66 -11.72 7.15
N PHE A 45 24.65 -11.18 6.44
CA PHE A 45 25.56 -11.95 5.58
C PHE A 45 27.05 -11.69 5.88
N ILE A 46 27.35 -10.86 6.87
CA ILE A 46 28.70 -10.33 7.13
C ILE A 46 29.70 -11.35 7.68
N THR A 47 29.24 -12.56 8.03
CA THR A 47 30.04 -13.63 8.63
C THR A 47 30.49 -14.68 7.61
N GLY A 48 30.07 -14.56 6.33
CA GLY A 48 30.33 -15.59 5.31
C GLY A 48 29.28 -16.72 5.27
N GLU A 49 28.28 -16.67 6.15
CA GLU A 49 27.05 -17.47 6.04
C GLU A 49 25.81 -16.59 6.30
N PRO A 50 24.65 -16.89 5.70
CA PRO A 50 23.41 -16.20 6.04
C PRO A 50 22.98 -16.53 7.47
N ILE A 51 22.66 -15.51 8.26
CA ILE A 51 22.11 -15.67 9.61
C ILE A 51 20.82 -14.87 9.70
N VAL A 52 19.71 -15.54 10.01
CA VAL A 52 18.42 -14.88 10.26
C VAL A 52 18.40 -14.40 11.71
N VAL A 53 18.17 -13.11 11.93
CA VAL A 53 17.95 -12.56 13.28
C VAL A 53 16.48 -12.20 13.44
N GLU A 54 15.96 -12.37 14.66
CA GLU A 54 14.57 -12.07 15.01
C GLU A 54 14.48 -11.15 16.22
N GLY A 55 13.43 -10.32 16.25
CA GLY A 55 13.13 -9.39 17.34
C GLY A 55 11.87 -8.59 17.04
N THR A 56 11.86 -7.30 17.32
CA THR A 56 10.73 -6.41 16.99
C THR A 56 11.22 -5.10 16.42
N VAL A 57 10.41 -4.45 15.58
CA VAL A 57 10.66 -3.10 15.10
C VAL A 57 9.39 -2.26 15.21
N THR A 58 9.55 -0.96 15.45
CA THR A 58 8.47 0.01 15.37
C THR A 58 8.91 1.17 14.50
N VAL A 59 8.05 1.60 13.57
CA VAL A 59 8.32 2.73 12.67
C VAL A 59 7.56 3.95 13.15
N SER A 60 8.22 5.12 13.14
CA SER A 60 7.58 6.40 13.39
C SER A 60 7.90 7.37 12.27
N ASP A 61 6.87 7.73 11.50
CA ASP A 61 6.93 8.77 10.48
C ASP A 61 6.36 10.08 11.03
N ARG A 62 7.11 11.17 10.91
CA ARG A 62 6.72 12.53 11.34
C ARG A 62 6.61 13.51 10.17
N GLY A 63 6.61 13.03 8.93
CA GLY A 63 6.51 13.84 7.71
C GLY A 63 7.86 14.29 7.17
N ASP A 64 8.74 14.82 8.01
CA ASP A 64 10.11 15.23 7.64
C ASP A 64 11.18 14.21 8.07
N ARG A 65 10.78 13.21 8.87
CA ARG A 65 11.69 12.27 9.51
C ARG A 65 11.01 10.93 9.74
N VAL A 66 11.74 9.86 9.47
CA VAL A 66 11.32 8.48 9.75
C VAL A 66 12.30 7.86 10.75
N THR A 67 11.80 7.21 11.79
CA THR A 67 12.63 6.56 12.82
C THR A 67 12.24 5.11 12.97
N TYR A 68 13.24 4.21 12.84
CA TYR A 68 13.07 2.78 13.10
C TYR A 68 13.68 2.44 14.45
N THR A 69 12.90 1.84 15.32
CA THR A 69 13.34 1.40 16.65
C THR A 69 13.33 -0.11 16.71
N TYR A 70 14.52 -0.71 16.61
CA TYR A 70 14.69 -2.16 16.70
C TYR A 70 14.90 -2.57 18.16
N ARG A 71 14.35 -3.72 18.56
CA ARG A 71 14.57 -4.30 19.89
C ARG A 71 14.82 -5.79 19.79
N ASN A 72 15.77 -6.25 20.60
CA ASN A 72 16.07 -7.67 20.82
C ASN A 72 16.33 -8.47 19.55
N LEU A 73 17.00 -7.89 18.55
CA LEU A 73 17.38 -8.64 17.34
C LEU A 73 18.46 -9.66 17.68
N THR A 74 18.13 -10.94 17.65
CA THR A 74 19.02 -12.02 18.08
C THR A 74 18.87 -13.27 17.22
N ASN A 75 19.88 -14.12 17.24
CA ASN A 75 19.78 -15.51 16.81
C ASN A 75 20.44 -16.37 17.90
N THR A 76 19.65 -17.19 18.61
CA THR A 76 20.15 -17.98 19.73
C THR A 76 21.06 -19.13 19.28
N GLU A 77 20.78 -19.75 18.14
CA GLU A 77 21.55 -20.89 17.63
C GLU A 77 22.98 -20.51 17.24
N LYS A 78 23.16 -19.29 16.73
CA LYS A 78 24.44 -18.74 16.28
C LYS A 78 25.03 -17.71 17.24
N GLU A 79 24.43 -17.56 18.43
CA GLU A 79 24.84 -16.61 19.47
C GLU A 79 25.00 -15.16 18.93
N VAL A 80 24.07 -14.74 18.08
CA VAL A 80 24.09 -13.41 17.46
C VAL A 80 23.23 -12.42 18.23
N THR A 81 23.76 -11.21 18.42
CA THR A 81 22.99 -10.05 18.87
C THR A 81 23.21 -8.88 17.92
N LEU A 82 22.13 -8.20 17.56
CA LEU A 82 22.14 -7.01 16.72
C LEU A 82 21.44 -5.86 17.46
N THR A 83 22.12 -4.73 17.56
CA THR A 83 21.54 -3.48 18.07
C THR A 83 21.63 -2.43 16.99
N ARG A 84 20.50 -1.82 16.62
CA ARG A 84 20.45 -0.82 15.56
C ARG A 84 19.55 0.36 15.95
N ASN A 85 20.05 1.57 15.73
CA ASN A 85 19.26 2.80 15.79
C ASN A 85 19.31 3.47 14.43
N VAL A 86 18.15 3.74 13.83
CA VAL A 86 18.06 4.37 12.51
C VAL A 86 17.11 5.54 12.56
N THR A 87 17.58 6.69 12.10
CA THR A 87 16.76 7.85 11.80
C THR A 87 17.10 8.33 10.40
N LEU A 88 16.07 8.49 9.58
CA LEU A 88 16.15 9.00 8.21
C LEU A 88 15.52 10.38 8.15
N THR A 89 16.14 11.28 7.39
CA THR A 89 15.49 12.52 6.96
C THR A 89 14.66 12.21 5.72
N LYS A 90 13.42 12.71 5.67
CA LYS A 90 12.52 12.59 4.51
C LYS A 90 12.33 13.95 3.86
N GLN A 91 12.66 14.03 2.57
CA GLN A 91 12.38 15.20 1.74
C GLN A 91 11.33 14.81 0.70
N THR A 92 10.26 15.59 0.63
CA THR A 92 9.18 15.39 -0.34
C THR A 92 9.14 16.55 -1.32
N THR A 93 9.13 16.24 -2.60
CA THR A 93 8.92 17.23 -3.67
C THR A 93 7.73 16.79 -4.50
N THR A 94 6.74 17.67 -4.65
CA THR A 94 5.59 17.44 -5.53
C THR A 94 5.83 18.15 -6.86
N ASN A 95 5.71 17.41 -7.97
CA ASN A 95 5.86 17.96 -9.31
C ASN A 95 4.54 17.77 -10.08
N GLY A 96 3.83 18.88 -10.32
CA GLY A 96 2.48 18.83 -10.88
C GLY A 96 1.45 18.22 -9.93
N ASN A 97 0.36 17.70 -10.48
CA ASN A 97 -0.79 17.26 -9.67
C ASN A 97 -0.76 15.78 -9.26
N HIS A 98 0.14 14.96 -9.83
CA HIS A 98 0.09 13.51 -9.67
C HIS A 98 1.45 12.84 -9.44
N GLN A 99 2.56 13.58 -9.50
CA GLN A 99 3.88 13.02 -9.22
C GLN A 99 4.47 13.61 -7.96
N LYS A 100 4.91 12.72 -7.08
CA LYS A 100 5.56 13.05 -5.82
C LYS A 100 6.85 12.25 -5.74
N THR A 101 7.95 12.91 -5.40
CA THR A 101 9.22 12.24 -5.12
C THR A 101 9.51 12.35 -3.64
N GLU A 102 9.76 11.21 -3.01
CA GLU A 102 10.30 11.16 -1.66
C GLU A 102 11.75 10.72 -1.71
N THR A 103 12.63 11.46 -1.04
CA THR A 103 14.03 11.10 -0.87
C THR A 103 14.30 10.91 0.61
N LEU A 104 14.78 9.72 0.97
CA LEU A 104 15.23 9.38 2.31
C LEU A 104 16.75 9.40 2.33
N SER A 105 17.32 10.01 3.36
CA SER A 105 18.76 9.99 3.61
C SER A 105 19.06 9.71 5.08
N LEU A 106 20.19 9.07 5.33
CA LEU A 106 20.59 8.70 6.68
C LEU A 106 20.87 9.97 7.52
N ASN A 107 20.19 10.12 8.65
CA ASN A 107 20.40 11.22 9.60
C ASN A 107 21.24 10.77 10.80
N ARG A 108 20.80 9.68 11.45
CA ARG A 108 21.47 9.10 12.60
C ARG A 108 21.48 7.60 12.46
N TYR A 109 22.65 7.00 12.65
CA TYR A 109 22.80 5.56 12.49
C TYR A 109 23.85 4.99 13.43
N ARG A 110 23.48 3.93 14.13
CA ARG A 110 24.46 3.14 14.86
C ARG A 110 24.03 1.69 14.82
N GLU A 111 24.96 0.83 14.45
CA GLU A 111 24.74 -0.59 14.43
C GLU A 111 25.90 -1.31 15.13
N THR A 112 25.55 -2.33 15.90
CA THR A 112 26.49 -3.25 16.51
C THR A 112 25.96 -4.65 16.34
N ILE A 113 26.77 -5.52 15.75
CA ILE A 113 26.49 -6.94 15.59
C ILE A 113 27.57 -7.70 16.35
N ASN A 114 27.18 -8.58 17.26
CA ASN A 114 28.10 -9.52 17.90
C ASN A 114 27.78 -10.93 17.42
N VAL A 115 28.80 -11.66 16.98
CA VAL A 115 28.70 -13.06 16.54
C VAL A 115 29.86 -13.83 17.14
N GLY A 116 29.60 -14.82 17.99
CA GLY A 116 30.66 -15.70 18.51
C GLY A 116 31.84 -14.96 19.16
N GLY A 117 31.58 -13.83 19.84
CA GLY A 117 32.62 -12.99 20.46
C GLY A 117 33.30 -11.96 19.54
N VAL A 118 33.05 -11.99 18.23
CA VAL A 118 33.50 -10.96 17.28
C VAL A 118 32.45 -9.85 17.20
N ARG A 119 32.90 -8.61 17.35
CA ARG A 119 32.06 -7.42 17.32
C ARG A 119 32.28 -6.62 16.04
N TYR A 120 31.19 -6.37 15.32
CA TYR A 120 31.13 -5.51 14.13
C TYR A 120 30.38 -4.22 14.49
N GLU A 121 30.99 -3.07 14.25
CA GLU A 121 30.39 -1.77 14.56
C GLU A 121 30.45 -0.82 13.37
N THR A 122 29.41 0.00 13.22
CA THR A 122 29.37 1.06 12.22
C THR A 122 28.48 2.22 12.70
N THR A 123 28.73 3.39 12.13
CA THR A 123 28.03 4.65 12.45
C THR A 123 27.65 5.37 11.16
N GLU A 124 26.89 6.45 11.28
CA GLU A 124 26.44 7.29 10.15
C GLU A 124 27.59 7.73 9.23
N ASP A 125 28.76 8.09 9.79
CA ASP A 125 29.93 8.54 9.03
C ASP A 125 30.53 7.45 8.12
N GLN A 126 30.28 6.18 8.45
CA GLN A 126 30.76 5.02 7.69
C GLN A 126 29.66 4.40 6.83
N TYR A 127 28.51 5.08 6.71
CA TYR A 127 27.35 4.59 6.00
C TYR A 127 26.61 5.67 5.19
N PRO A 128 27.20 6.18 4.09
CA PRO A 128 26.40 6.89 3.10
C PRO A 128 25.28 5.97 2.57
N TRP A 129 24.04 6.44 2.73
CA TRP A 129 22.84 5.77 2.25
C TRP A 129 21.81 6.80 1.81
N SER A 130 21.21 6.56 0.66
CA SER A 130 20.07 7.34 0.18
C SER A 130 19.12 6.46 -0.62
N GLN A 131 17.84 6.72 -0.45
CA GLN A 131 16.76 6.15 -1.27
C GLN A 131 15.98 7.27 -1.92
N SER A 132 15.62 7.11 -3.18
CA SER A 132 14.68 7.98 -3.86
C SER A 132 13.54 7.15 -4.44
N THR A 133 12.31 7.59 -4.23
CA THR A 133 11.11 6.92 -4.70
C THR A 133 10.19 7.95 -5.35
N ILE A 134 9.79 7.67 -6.59
CA ILE A 134 8.77 8.42 -7.29
C ILE A 134 7.44 7.70 -7.13
N PHE A 135 6.43 8.48 -6.78
CA PHE A 135 5.04 8.08 -6.64
C PHE A 135 4.25 8.76 -7.74
N HIS A 136 3.44 7.98 -8.43
CA HIS A 136 2.41 8.44 -9.34
C HIS A 136 1.07 8.22 -8.64
N GLU A 137 0.58 9.27 -8.00
CA GLU A 137 -0.68 9.28 -7.26
C GLU A 137 -1.82 9.44 -8.27
N LYS A 138 -2.48 8.33 -8.59
CA LYS A 138 -3.74 8.34 -9.34
C LYS A 138 -4.90 8.39 -8.35
N PRO A 139 -6.11 8.74 -8.80
CA PRO A 139 -7.20 9.02 -7.87
C PRO A 139 -7.52 7.88 -6.90
N GLY A 140 -7.49 6.62 -7.32
CA GLY A 140 -7.75 5.46 -6.47
C GLY A 140 -6.62 4.42 -6.40
N VAL A 141 -5.47 4.69 -7.02
CA VAL A 141 -4.30 3.81 -6.99
C VAL A 141 -3.02 4.65 -7.00
N THR A 142 -2.07 4.36 -6.13
CA THR A 142 -0.74 4.97 -6.17
C THR A 142 0.24 3.96 -6.69
N TYR A 143 0.95 4.26 -7.77
CA TYR A 143 2.04 3.44 -8.29
C TYR A 143 3.36 4.06 -7.86
N PHE A 144 4.36 3.25 -7.52
CA PHE A 144 5.66 3.79 -7.15
C PHE A 144 6.81 2.92 -7.62
N ALA A 145 7.92 3.59 -7.87
CA ALA A 145 9.18 2.98 -8.23
C ALA A 145 10.31 3.79 -7.61
N GLY A 146 11.41 3.13 -7.27
CA GLY A 146 12.54 3.78 -6.66
C GLY A 146 13.79 2.94 -6.68
N ASN A 147 14.86 3.58 -6.26
CA ASN A 147 16.15 2.93 -6.08
C ASN A 147 16.82 3.48 -4.84
N TRP A 148 17.76 2.71 -4.31
CA TRP A 148 18.60 3.14 -3.22
C TRP A 148 19.98 2.55 -3.34
N ASP A 149 20.95 3.30 -2.83
CA ASP A 149 22.34 2.91 -2.81
C ASP A 149 22.87 3.13 -1.40
N GLY A 150 23.68 2.20 -0.94
CA GLY A 150 24.30 2.25 0.36
C GLY A 150 25.71 1.70 0.31
N ARG A 151 26.62 2.28 1.08
CA ARG A 151 27.93 1.65 1.34
C ARG A 151 28.23 1.70 2.82
N LYS A 152 28.05 0.56 3.48
CA LYS A 152 28.25 0.41 4.92
C LYS A 152 29.61 -0.21 5.18
N THR A 153 30.43 0.43 6.00
CA THR A 153 31.70 -0.15 6.46
C THR A 153 31.61 -0.47 7.95
N TYR A 154 31.80 -1.73 8.30
CA TYR A 154 31.94 -2.19 9.68
C TYR A 154 33.41 -2.24 10.07
N THR A 155 33.68 -1.88 11.32
CA THR A 155 34.96 -2.11 11.99
C THR A 155 34.84 -3.37 12.85
N ILE A 156 35.82 -4.28 12.74
CA ILE A 156 35.88 -5.54 13.50
C ILE A 156 36.73 -5.32 14.76
N ASN A 157 36.20 -5.66 15.94
CA ASN A 157 36.91 -5.64 17.24
C ASN A 157 37.83 -4.42 17.41
N ARG A 158 37.25 -3.21 17.36
CA ARG A 158 37.92 -1.89 17.37
C ARG A 158 38.87 -1.59 16.21
N ASN A 159 39.76 -2.49 15.80
CA ASN A 159 40.68 -2.26 14.68
C ASN A 159 41.26 -3.55 14.05
N GLU A 160 40.67 -4.71 14.30
CA GLU A 160 41.16 -6.01 13.82
C GLU A 160 40.74 -6.31 12.38
N GLY A 161 39.98 -5.44 11.73
CA GLY A 161 39.59 -5.60 10.33
C GLY A 161 38.40 -4.73 9.94
N THR A 162 37.96 -4.89 8.70
CA THR A 162 36.81 -4.19 8.13
C THR A 162 35.94 -5.11 7.29
N VAL A 163 34.63 -4.85 7.31
CA VAL A 163 33.67 -5.45 6.36
C VAL A 163 32.98 -4.33 5.62
N LYS A 164 33.11 -4.27 4.29
CA LYS A 164 32.39 -3.31 3.46
C LYS A 164 31.23 -4.02 2.79
N VAL A 165 30.04 -3.46 2.93
CA VAL A 165 28.83 -3.92 2.25
C VAL A 165 28.37 -2.79 1.35
N SER A 166 28.55 -2.96 0.05
CA SER A 166 27.95 -2.09 -0.96
C SER A 166 26.61 -2.67 -1.37
N THR A 167 25.55 -1.87 -1.27
CA THR A 167 24.19 -2.29 -1.55
C THR A 167 23.60 -1.45 -2.66
N GLN A 168 22.93 -2.12 -3.59
CA GLN A 168 22.08 -1.49 -4.59
C GLN A 168 20.70 -2.10 -4.50
N GLY A 169 19.68 -1.26 -4.41
CA GLY A 169 18.31 -1.70 -4.26
C GLY A 169 17.39 -1.02 -5.25
N THR A 170 16.36 -1.75 -5.66
CA THR A 170 15.22 -1.24 -6.42
C THR A 170 13.93 -1.55 -5.69
N ILE A 171 12.96 -0.65 -5.81
CA ILE A 171 11.65 -0.76 -5.20
C ILE A 171 10.62 -0.55 -6.30
N VAL A 172 9.63 -1.41 -6.37
CA VAL A 172 8.47 -1.24 -7.24
C VAL A 172 7.21 -1.71 -6.51
N GLY A 173 6.10 -1.04 -6.77
CA GLY A 173 4.85 -1.41 -6.13
C GLY A 173 3.66 -0.54 -6.50
N TYR A 174 2.55 -0.87 -5.86
CA TYR A 174 1.31 -0.11 -5.91
C TYR A 174 0.54 -0.20 -4.59
N ASP A 175 -0.34 0.76 -4.34
CA ASP A 175 -1.26 0.79 -3.20
C ASP A 175 -2.64 1.27 -3.64
N HIS A 176 -3.69 0.56 -3.25
CA HIS A 176 -5.09 0.94 -3.42
C HIS A 176 -5.96 0.39 -2.27
N HIS A 177 -7.24 0.80 -2.24
CA HIS A 177 -8.17 0.49 -1.14
C HIS A 177 -8.37 -1.01 -0.84
N TRP A 178 -8.16 -1.88 -1.83
CA TRP A 178 -8.40 -3.33 -1.75
C TRP A 178 -7.11 -4.15 -1.63
N GLY A 179 -5.94 -3.52 -1.77
CA GLY A 179 -4.69 -4.24 -1.72
C GLY A 179 -3.48 -3.35 -1.99
N ALA A 180 -2.32 -3.85 -1.61
CA ALA A 180 -1.05 -3.19 -1.87
C ALA A 180 0.03 -4.25 -2.13
N THR A 181 1.03 -3.90 -2.92
CA THR A 181 2.21 -4.74 -3.13
C THR A 181 3.44 -3.85 -3.20
N GLN A 182 4.47 -4.21 -2.44
CA GLN A 182 5.80 -3.64 -2.58
C GLN A 182 6.81 -4.77 -2.74
N THR A 183 7.61 -4.70 -3.80
CA THR A 183 8.75 -5.59 -4.00
C THR A 183 10.05 -4.80 -3.92
N GLN A 184 11.03 -5.33 -3.20
CA GLN A 184 12.39 -4.82 -3.15
C GLN A 184 13.33 -5.87 -3.71
N SER A 185 14.20 -5.47 -4.65
CA SER A 185 15.32 -6.30 -5.10
C SER A 185 16.62 -5.64 -4.69
N ILE A 186 17.40 -6.33 -3.87
CA ILE A 186 18.58 -5.79 -3.19
C ILE A 186 19.77 -6.68 -3.55
N VAL A 187 20.86 -6.07 -4.00
CA VAL A 187 22.12 -6.76 -4.25
C VAL A 187 23.16 -6.23 -3.29
N HIS A 188 23.76 -7.13 -2.51
CA HIS A 188 24.88 -6.84 -1.63
C HIS A 188 26.18 -7.37 -2.23
N TYR A 189 27.19 -6.52 -2.30
CA TYR A 189 28.59 -6.88 -2.51
C TYR A 189 29.34 -6.71 -1.21
N ILE A 190 29.91 -7.80 -0.72
CA ILE A 190 30.56 -7.87 0.59
C ILE A 190 32.04 -8.07 0.38
N GLU A 191 32.85 -7.18 0.95
CA GLU A 191 34.31 -7.33 1.05
C GLU A 191 34.70 -7.42 2.51
N TYR A 192 35.30 -8.53 2.90
CA TYR A 192 35.85 -8.74 4.23
C TYR A 192 37.38 -8.64 4.17
N ARG A 193 37.98 -7.91 5.10
CA ARG A 193 39.43 -7.85 5.28
C ARG A 193 39.77 -7.83 6.76
N GLN A 194 40.56 -8.80 7.20
CA GLN A 194 41.13 -8.82 8.55
C GLN A 194 42.52 -8.20 8.54
N ASN A 195 42.84 -7.44 9.58
CA ASN A 195 44.16 -6.90 9.81
C ASN A 195 44.99 -7.91 10.59
N ASN A 196 46.23 -8.15 10.17
CA ASN A 196 47.15 -9.01 10.89
C ASN A 196 48.27 -8.16 11.53
N ASN A 197 48.58 -8.40 12.80
CA ASN A 197 49.57 -7.62 13.56
C ASN A 197 51.02 -7.80 13.07
N ASN A 198 51.28 -8.78 12.20
CA ASN A 198 52.61 -9.20 11.77
C ASN A 198 53.01 -8.74 10.35
N GLY A 199 52.16 -7.98 9.64
CA GLY A 199 52.45 -7.51 8.27
C GLY A 199 52.21 -8.53 7.15
N GLU A 200 51.70 -9.72 7.47
CA GLU A 200 51.17 -10.69 6.49
C GLU A 200 49.74 -10.31 6.08
N GLU A 201 49.32 -10.68 4.85
CA GLU A 201 47.93 -10.52 4.40
C GLU A 201 47.00 -11.31 5.33
N GLY A 202 46.15 -10.60 6.07
CA GLY A 202 45.11 -11.22 6.88
C GLY A 202 44.01 -11.84 6.02
N LEU A 203 43.10 -12.57 6.67
CA LEU A 203 41.95 -13.21 6.01
C LEU A 203 41.16 -12.18 5.17
N SER A 204 40.99 -12.45 3.88
CA SER A 204 40.15 -11.62 3.02
C SER A 204 39.27 -12.47 2.12
N TRP A 205 38.03 -12.03 1.93
CA TRP A 205 37.07 -12.72 1.08
C TRP A 205 36.02 -11.76 0.52
N GLU A 206 35.40 -12.20 -0.56
CA GLU A 206 34.33 -11.47 -1.23
C GLU A 206 33.08 -12.35 -1.38
N GLY A 207 31.93 -11.71 -1.28
CA GLY A 207 30.63 -12.34 -1.36
C GLY A 207 29.63 -11.50 -2.13
N THR A 208 28.68 -12.17 -2.78
CA THR A 208 27.54 -11.52 -3.42
C THR A 208 26.26 -12.15 -2.91
N VAL A 209 25.27 -11.32 -2.61
CA VAL A 209 23.95 -11.76 -2.15
C VAL A 209 22.88 -10.97 -2.88
N GLU A 210 21.86 -11.67 -3.35
CA GLU A 210 20.64 -11.10 -3.90
C GLU A 210 19.50 -11.40 -2.95
N VAL A 211 18.82 -10.35 -2.48
CA VAL A 211 17.66 -10.44 -1.58
C VAL A 211 16.45 -9.87 -2.31
N SER A 212 15.38 -10.64 -2.35
CA SER A 212 14.07 -10.22 -2.84
C SER A 212 13.09 -10.21 -1.68
N VAL A 213 12.49 -9.06 -1.43
CA VAL A 213 11.51 -8.87 -0.34
C VAL A 213 10.18 -8.48 -0.96
N ALA A 214 9.11 -9.16 -0.59
CA ALA A 214 7.77 -8.84 -1.03
C ALA A 214 6.86 -8.65 0.18
N HIS A 215 6.17 -7.52 0.21
CA HIS A 215 5.12 -7.21 1.16
C HIS A 215 3.81 -7.11 0.37
N ASN A 216 2.81 -7.89 0.75
CA ASN A 216 1.50 -7.87 0.09
C ASN A 216 0.42 -7.66 1.13
N ARG A 217 -0.46 -6.69 0.91
CA ARG A 217 -1.71 -6.51 1.68
C ARG A 217 -2.88 -6.91 0.80
N THR A 218 -3.76 -7.74 1.32
CA THR A 218 -4.99 -8.17 0.62
C THR A 218 -6.18 -7.87 1.50
N LYS A 219 -7.21 -7.25 0.91
CA LYS A 219 -8.51 -7.03 1.54
C LYS A 219 -9.57 -7.77 0.74
N ASP A 220 -10.03 -8.89 1.27
CA ASP A 220 -11.02 -9.76 0.64
C ASP A 220 -12.41 -9.56 1.25
N TYR A 221 -13.44 -9.98 0.51
CA TYR A 221 -14.81 -10.04 1.04
C TYR A 221 -15.45 -11.39 0.76
N HIS A 222 -16.26 -11.88 1.70
CA HIS A 222 -17.08 -13.07 1.50
C HIS A 222 -18.46 -12.89 2.14
N TYR A 223 -19.48 -13.49 1.53
CA TYR A 223 -20.81 -13.54 2.13
C TYR A 223 -20.87 -14.66 3.16
N GLU A 224 -21.29 -14.31 4.37
CA GLU A 224 -21.40 -15.22 5.49
C GLU A 224 -22.85 -15.28 5.95
N ALA A 225 -23.48 -16.44 5.77
CA ALA A 225 -24.82 -16.68 6.29
C ALA A 225 -24.79 -16.68 7.83
N ASN A 226 -25.82 -16.09 8.45
CA ASN A 226 -25.93 -16.09 9.91
C ASN A 226 -26.74 -17.31 10.38
N ALA A 227 -26.25 -17.96 11.42
CA ALA A 227 -27.04 -18.87 12.23
C ALA A 227 -27.52 -18.14 13.50
N PRO A 228 -28.82 -18.13 13.82
CA PRO A 228 -29.91 -18.84 13.15
C PRO A 228 -30.50 -18.06 11.96
N SER A 229 -30.92 -18.79 10.92
CA SER A 229 -31.50 -18.22 9.68
C SER A 229 -32.86 -17.53 9.85
N GLN A 230 -33.46 -17.61 11.04
CA GLN A 230 -34.76 -17.03 11.40
C GLN A 230 -34.66 -15.59 11.95
N ILE A 231 -33.47 -15.02 12.06
CA ILE A 231 -33.28 -13.63 12.50
C ILE A 231 -33.47 -12.65 11.34
N SER A 232 -33.71 -11.38 11.67
CA SER A 232 -34.03 -10.31 10.71
C SER A 232 -32.91 -9.96 9.72
N PHE A 233 -31.72 -10.58 9.84
CA PHE A 233 -30.56 -10.38 8.97
C PHE A 233 -29.93 -11.75 8.63
N ARG A 234 -30.27 -12.30 7.45
CA ARG A 234 -29.96 -13.68 7.03
C ARG A 234 -28.47 -13.99 6.84
N GLY A 235 -27.65 -12.95 6.72
CA GLY A 235 -26.21 -13.03 6.54
C GLY A 235 -25.59 -11.65 6.58
N GLY A 236 -24.28 -11.60 6.43
CA GLY A 236 -23.48 -10.39 6.39
C GLY A 236 -22.32 -10.57 5.42
N TYR A 237 -21.74 -9.49 4.94
CA TYR A 237 -20.42 -9.57 4.30
C TYR A 237 -19.34 -9.47 5.37
N LEU A 238 -18.33 -10.31 5.26
CA LEU A 238 -17.13 -10.26 6.07
C LEU A 238 -16.02 -9.67 5.21
N LEU A 239 -15.43 -8.55 5.64
CA LEU A 239 -14.16 -8.09 5.12
C LEU A 239 -13.04 -8.74 5.91
N THR A 240 -12.04 -9.25 5.20
CA THR A 240 -10.85 -9.86 5.78
C THR A 240 -9.62 -9.19 5.20
N GLU A 241 -8.82 -8.57 6.06
CA GLU A 241 -7.56 -7.93 5.68
C GLU A 241 -6.39 -8.69 6.29
N LYS A 242 -5.35 -8.95 5.49
CA LYS A 242 -4.13 -9.62 5.95
C LYS A 242 -2.93 -9.15 5.15
N GLU A 243 -1.74 -9.38 5.72
CA GLU A 243 -0.47 -9.12 5.07
C GLU A 243 0.36 -10.40 4.99
N GLU A 244 0.95 -10.62 3.82
CA GLU A 244 1.88 -11.71 3.56
C GLU A 244 3.25 -11.11 3.20
N ASN A 245 4.23 -11.37 4.06
CA ASN A 245 5.58 -10.84 3.90
C ASN A 245 6.57 -11.96 3.65
N VAL A 246 7.35 -11.85 2.58
CA VAL A 246 8.26 -12.89 2.13
C VAL A 246 9.64 -12.31 1.89
N VAL A 247 10.66 -12.96 2.43
CA VAL A 247 12.06 -12.75 2.05
C VAL A 247 12.56 -14.00 1.33
N LYS A 248 13.15 -13.80 0.16
CA LYS A 248 13.93 -14.81 -0.56
C LYS A 248 15.33 -14.26 -0.75
N TYR A 249 16.35 -15.09 -0.54
CA TYR A 249 17.72 -14.69 -0.80
C TYR A 249 18.51 -15.79 -1.49
N ASN A 250 19.34 -15.38 -2.44
CA ASN A 250 20.35 -16.19 -3.10
C ASN A 250 21.71 -15.63 -2.71
N TYR A 251 22.64 -16.50 -2.33
CA TYR A 251 23.93 -16.06 -1.82
C TYR A 251 25.07 -16.87 -2.44
N ASN A 252 26.21 -16.21 -2.60
CA ASN A 252 27.47 -16.81 -2.98
C ASN A 252 28.56 -16.22 -2.08
N LEU A 253 28.82 -16.91 -0.97
CA LEU A 253 29.72 -16.49 0.10
C LEU A 253 30.95 -17.42 0.18
N PRO A 254 32.04 -17.05 0.87
CA PRO A 254 33.14 -17.97 1.11
C PRO A 254 32.70 -19.16 1.96
N ARG A 255 33.47 -20.26 1.89
CA ARG A 255 33.38 -21.33 2.88
C ARG A 255 34.46 -21.12 3.92
N ILE A 256 34.08 -21.04 5.19
CA ILE A 256 35.01 -20.80 6.32
C ILE A 256 34.95 -22.02 7.25
N SER A 257 36.09 -22.43 7.78
CA SER A 257 36.21 -23.51 8.79
C SER A 257 35.74 -23.04 10.17
N GLN A 258 35.58 -23.97 11.12
CA GLN A 258 35.27 -23.59 12.51
C GLN A 258 36.42 -22.82 13.16
N GLU A 259 37.64 -23.04 12.67
CA GLU A 259 38.86 -22.36 13.07
C GLU A 259 39.06 -20.98 12.41
N GLY A 260 38.14 -20.55 11.53
CA GLY A 260 38.17 -19.23 10.89
C GLY A 260 39.02 -19.15 9.60
N GLU A 261 39.45 -20.28 9.06
CA GLU A 261 40.25 -20.35 7.83
C GLU A 261 39.38 -20.50 6.58
N LEU A 262 39.83 -19.93 5.46
CA LEU A 262 39.15 -20.11 4.17
C LEU A 262 39.35 -21.53 3.64
N LEU A 263 38.23 -22.19 3.34
CA LEU A 263 38.20 -23.51 2.72
C LEU A 263 38.08 -23.40 1.20
N ARG A 264 38.48 -24.46 0.50
CA ARG A 264 38.24 -24.58 -0.95
C ARG A 264 36.74 -24.66 -1.24
N GLY A 265 36.30 -23.93 -2.27
CA GLY A 265 34.91 -23.88 -2.73
C GLY A 265 34.15 -22.65 -2.23
N ARG A 266 32.86 -22.61 -2.54
CA ARG A 266 31.95 -21.52 -2.18
C ARG A 266 30.79 -22.05 -1.35
N ASN A 267 30.30 -21.24 -0.42
CA ASN A 267 29.04 -21.44 0.28
C ASN A 267 27.96 -20.70 -0.52
N SER A 268 27.27 -21.41 -1.41
CA SER A 268 26.21 -20.83 -2.23
C SER A 268 24.91 -21.60 -2.07
N GLY A 269 23.79 -20.88 -2.05
CA GLY A 269 22.47 -21.48 -1.88
C GLY A 269 21.35 -20.46 -2.02
N THR A 270 20.13 -20.97 -1.90
CA THR A 270 18.92 -20.15 -1.89
C THR A 270 18.07 -20.57 -0.71
N SER A 271 17.48 -19.60 -0.02
CA SER A 271 16.55 -19.85 1.08
C SER A 271 15.50 -18.74 1.14
N SER A 272 14.45 -18.97 1.90
CA SER A 272 13.34 -18.03 2.07
C SER A 272 12.63 -18.27 3.39
N PHE A 273 11.98 -17.23 3.90
CA PHE A 273 11.06 -17.31 5.02
C PHE A 273 9.92 -16.31 4.85
N THR A 274 8.80 -16.60 5.50
CA THR A 274 7.60 -15.79 5.46
C THR A 274 7.19 -15.39 6.87
N LEU A 275 6.54 -14.23 6.98
CA LEU A 275 5.83 -13.77 8.17
C LEU A 275 4.48 -13.22 7.73
N ASP A 276 3.43 -13.96 8.06
CA ASP A 276 2.06 -13.56 7.76
C ASP A 276 1.45 -12.91 9.00
N THR A 277 0.58 -11.93 8.80
CA THR A 277 -0.24 -11.37 9.89
C THR A 277 -1.50 -12.20 10.11
N ASN A 278 -2.08 -12.10 11.29
CA ASN A 278 -3.41 -12.65 11.53
C ASN A 278 -4.44 -11.86 10.72
N PRO A 279 -5.41 -12.53 10.09
CA PRO A 279 -6.45 -11.83 9.37
C PRO A 279 -7.32 -10.97 10.29
N GLU A 280 -7.43 -9.68 9.98
CA GLU A 280 -8.37 -8.76 10.62
C GLU A 280 -9.75 -8.89 9.96
N ASN A 281 -10.73 -9.27 10.75
CA ASN A 281 -12.07 -9.60 10.28
C ASN A 281 -13.09 -8.53 10.71
N LYS A 282 -13.73 -7.87 9.74
CA LYS A 282 -14.77 -6.87 9.97
C LYS A 282 -16.10 -7.30 9.35
N ARG A 283 -17.10 -7.59 10.20
CA ARG A 283 -18.47 -7.86 9.76
C ARG A 283 -19.13 -6.55 9.31
N LEU A 284 -19.66 -6.54 8.10
CA LEU A 284 -20.43 -5.45 7.53
C LEU A 284 -21.91 -5.61 7.83
N THR A 285 -22.57 -4.49 8.08
CA THR A 285 -24.02 -4.43 8.27
C THR A 285 -24.71 -4.47 6.92
N ILE A 286 -25.77 -5.27 6.79
CA ILE A 286 -26.55 -5.33 5.55
C ILE A 286 -27.91 -4.66 5.79
N PRO A 287 -28.30 -3.64 4.99
CA PRO A 287 -29.63 -3.06 5.10
C PRO A 287 -30.70 -4.01 4.56
N ALA A 288 -31.90 -3.95 5.13
CA ALA A 288 -33.04 -4.73 4.65
C ALA A 288 -33.64 -4.07 3.39
N LEU A 289 -33.43 -4.71 2.24
CA LEU A 289 -33.96 -4.29 0.93
C LEU A 289 -34.96 -5.33 0.43
N ARG A 290 -36.24 -4.96 0.28
CA ARG A 290 -37.33 -5.92 -0.01
C ARG A 290 -37.49 -6.23 -1.50
N ASP A 291 -37.18 -5.26 -2.35
CA ASP A 291 -37.45 -5.30 -3.79
C ASP A 291 -36.30 -5.86 -4.64
N ILE A 292 -35.23 -6.34 -3.99
CA ILE A 292 -34.08 -6.97 -4.67
C ILE A 292 -34.04 -8.48 -4.52
N SER A 293 -34.94 -9.08 -3.72
CA SER A 293 -34.91 -10.52 -3.47
C SER A 293 -35.19 -11.31 -4.75
N GLY A 294 -34.28 -12.22 -5.12
CA GLY A 294 -34.33 -12.99 -6.37
C GLY A 294 -33.93 -12.18 -7.61
N HIS A 295 -33.52 -10.92 -7.46
CA HIS A 295 -32.98 -10.13 -8.56
C HIS A 295 -31.55 -10.59 -8.86
N TRP A 296 -31.16 -10.60 -10.14
CA TRP A 296 -29.83 -11.09 -10.56
C TRP A 296 -28.67 -10.32 -9.89
N ALA A 297 -28.86 -9.02 -9.64
CA ALA A 297 -27.89 -8.15 -8.95
C ALA A 297 -28.06 -8.13 -7.40
N GLU A 298 -28.83 -9.04 -6.80
CA GLU A 298 -29.09 -9.04 -5.34
C GLU A 298 -27.78 -9.04 -4.54
N GLY A 299 -26.85 -9.93 -4.88
CA GLY A 299 -25.55 -10.02 -4.21
C GLY A 299 -24.76 -8.72 -4.28
N ASP A 300 -24.60 -8.16 -5.49
CA ASP A 300 -23.83 -6.95 -5.76
C ASP A 300 -24.41 -5.74 -5.02
N ILE A 301 -25.73 -5.58 -5.06
CA ILE A 301 -26.43 -4.51 -4.36
C ILE A 301 -26.23 -4.62 -2.85
N LEU A 302 -26.41 -5.82 -2.28
CA LEU A 302 -26.22 -6.04 -0.85
C LEU A 302 -24.78 -5.79 -0.41
N PHE A 303 -23.80 -6.18 -1.22
CA PHE A 303 -22.39 -5.95 -0.94
C PHE A 303 -22.07 -4.47 -0.91
N LEU A 304 -22.42 -3.72 -1.96
CA LEU A 304 -22.16 -2.28 -2.03
C LEU A 304 -22.94 -1.50 -0.97
N ALA A 305 -24.17 -1.91 -0.66
CA ALA A 305 -24.91 -1.32 0.45
C ALA A 305 -24.23 -1.59 1.80
N SER A 306 -23.59 -2.74 1.98
CA SER A 306 -22.84 -3.07 3.20
C SER A 306 -21.53 -2.30 3.37
N LEU A 307 -20.97 -1.80 2.27
CA LEU A 307 -19.84 -0.86 2.26
C LEU A 307 -20.28 0.60 2.46
N GLU A 308 -21.59 0.87 2.57
CA GLU A 308 -22.17 2.21 2.53
C GLU A 308 -21.97 2.95 1.18
N ALA A 309 -21.56 2.23 0.12
CA ALA A 309 -21.47 2.74 -1.24
C ALA A 309 -22.87 3.07 -1.80
N PHE A 310 -23.87 2.25 -1.44
CA PHE A 310 -25.28 2.60 -1.59
C PHE A 310 -25.88 2.99 -0.24
N TYR A 311 -26.63 4.10 -0.24
CA TYR A 311 -27.30 4.61 0.95
C TYR A 311 -28.83 4.54 0.75
N PRO A 312 -29.44 3.37 0.97
CA PRO A 312 -30.88 3.22 0.81
C PRO A 312 -31.61 3.96 1.95
N ASN A 313 -32.18 5.11 1.63
CA ASN A 313 -33.06 5.87 2.55
C ASN A 313 -34.43 5.20 2.75
N ASN A 314 -34.70 4.10 2.04
CA ASN A 314 -35.95 3.36 2.06
C ASN A 314 -35.68 1.86 1.92
N VAL A 315 -36.66 1.06 2.30
CA VAL A 315 -36.69 -0.40 2.19
C VAL A 315 -36.75 -0.88 0.74
N ASN A 316 -37.12 0.00 -0.21
CA ASN A 316 -37.09 -0.28 -1.64
C ASN A 316 -35.90 0.45 -2.30
N PHE A 317 -35.03 -0.31 -2.94
CA PHE A 317 -33.83 0.17 -3.62
C PHE A 317 -34.11 0.67 -5.05
N GLY A 318 -35.02 -0.01 -5.76
CA GLY A 318 -35.35 0.24 -7.16
C GLY A 318 -34.25 -0.21 -8.13
N PRO A 319 -33.90 -1.51 -8.20
CA PRO A 319 -32.75 -2.00 -8.98
C PRO A 319 -32.84 -1.65 -10.48
N SER A 320 -34.05 -1.57 -11.05
CA SER A 320 -34.26 -1.23 -12.46
C SER A 320 -34.37 0.27 -12.75
N LEU A 321 -34.35 1.12 -11.71
CA LEU A 321 -34.39 2.58 -11.90
C LEU A 321 -33.03 3.10 -12.38
N PRO A 322 -33.00 4.22 -13.13
CA PRO A 322 -31.75 4.89 -13.46
C PRO A 322 -30.95 5.24 -12.20
N MET A 323 -29.64 4.96 -12.25
CA MET A 323 -28.69 5.38 -11.22
C MET A 323 -28.31 6.84 -11.43
N SER A 324 -28.34 7.65 -10.38
CA SER A 324 -27.96 9.06 -10.49
C SER A 324 -26.44 9.25 -10.49
N ARG A 325 -25.97 10.37 -11.07
CA ARG A 325 -24.55 10.77 -11.05
C ARG A 325 -24.01 10.89 -9.63
N GLY A 326 -24.80 11.41 -8.70
CA GLY A 326 -24.41 11.56 -7.29
C GLY A 326 -24.33 10.22 -6.56
N GLU A 327 -25.26 9.30 -6.82
CA GLU A 327 -25.20 7.92 -6.31
C GLU A 327 -23.95 7.20 -6.83
N PHE A 328 -23.63 7.35 -8.12
CA PHE A 328 -22.45 6.73 -8.72
C PHE A 328 -21.15 7.34 -8.17
N ALA A 329 -21.07 8.66 -8.03
CA ALA A 329 -19.92 9.35 -7.43
C ALA A 329 -19.64 8.84 -6.02
N ARG A 330 -20.68 8.69 -5.18
CA ARG A 330 -20.55 8.09 -3.86
C ARG A 330 -20.05 6.66 -3.95
N ALA A 331 -20.70 5.82 -4.75
CA ALA A 331 -20.40 4.41 -4.78
C ALA A 331 -18.97 4.14 -5.30
N LEU A 332 -18.55 4.85 -6.35
CA LEU A 332 -17.18 4.81 -6.86
C LEU A 332 -16.19 5.36 -5.84
N GLY A 333 -16.51 6.46 -5.16
CA GLY A 333 -15.67 7.05 -4.13
C GLY A 333 -15.40 6.08 -2.98
N VAL A 334 -16.45 5.43 -2.46
CA VAL A 334 -16.34 4.40 -1.42
C VAL A 334 -15.54 3.19 -1.91
N VAL A 335 -15.86 2.64 -3.08
CA VAL A 335 -15.18 1.46 -3.62
C VAL A 335 -13.68 1.72 -3.85
N MET A 336 -13.32 2.92 -4.29
CA MET A 336 -11.93 3.27 -4.58
C MET A 336 -11.18 3.86 -3.37
N GLY A 337 -11.83 4.03 -2.21
CA GLY A 337 -11.24 4.72 -1.06
C GLY A 337 -10.91 6.19 -1.32
N ILE A 338 -11.67 6.83 -2.22
CA ILE A 338 -11.53 8.25 -2.55
C ILE A 338 -12.37 9.04 -1.54
N GLU A 339 -11.71 9.42 -0.46
CA GLU A 339 -12.28 10.23 0.60
C GLU A 339 -11.71 11.66 0.56
N LYS A 340 -12.53 12.62 0.98
CA LYS A 340 -12.08 13.98 1.24
C LYS A 340 -11.29 13.97 2.54
N GLU A 341 -10.05 14.47 2.52
CA GLU A 341 -9.26 14.60 3.74
C GLU A 341 -9.98 15.52 4.74
N GLU A 342 -10.40 14.99 5.88
CA GLU A 342 -10.92 15.79 6.98
C GLU A 342 -9.74 16.53 7.62
N GLN A 343 -9.72 17.87 7.51
CA GLN A 343 -8.71 18.65 8.22
C GLN A 343 -8.85 18.39 9.74
N PRO A 344 -7.75 18.09 10.46
CA PRO A 344 -7.84 17.84 11.88
C PRO A 344 -8.40 19.08 12.57
N THR A 345 -9.58 18.94 13.20
CA THR A 345 -10.16 20.02 14.00
C THR A 345 -9.22 20.30 15.17
N VAL A 346 -8.38 21.32 15.08
CA VAL A 346 -7.54 21.77 16.19
C VAL A 346 -8.48 22.30 17.28
N ARG A 347 -8.80 21.46 18.27
CA ARG A 347 -9.54 21.84 19.48
C ARG A 347 -8.67 22.74 20.36
N THR A 348 -8.45 23.96 19.90
CA THR A 348 -7.95 25.03 20.76
C THR A 348 -9.11 25.49 21.62
N ARG A 349 -8.89 25.75 22.91
CA ARG A 349 -9.92 26.20 23.89
C ARG A 349 -10.55 27.57 23.59
N ALA A 350 -10.34 28.13 22.41
CA ALA A 350 -11.05 29.30 21.93
C ALA A 350 -12.11 28.85 20.93
N VAL A 351 -13.38 29.15 21.21
CA VAL A 351 -14.47 29.04 20.23
C VAL A 351 -14.17 30.01 19.11
N ARG A 352 -13.39 29.56 18.12
CA ARG A 352 -13.37 30.15 16.78
C ARG A 352 -14.36 29.34 15.98
N THR A 353 -15.41 29.99 15.51
CA THR A 353 -16.26 29.48 14.44
C THR A 353 -15.33 29.22 13.26
N VAL A 354 -14.97 27.96 13.03
CA VAL A 354 -14.28 27.57 11.81
C VAL A 354 -15.38 27.60 10.75
N GLU A 355 -15.44 28.68 9.96
CA GLU A 355 -16.30 28.72 8.79
C GLU A 355 -15.83 27.63 7.83
N GLU A 356 -16.61 26.55 7.72
CA GLU A 356 -16.35 25.50 6.75
C GLU A 356 -16.45 26.08 5.33
N PRO A 357 -15.52 25.72 4.42
CA PRO A 357 -15.51 26.24 3.07
C PRO A 357 -16.86 26.01 2.36
N PRO A 358 -17.26 26.90 1.43
CA PRO A 358 -18.48 26.72 0.66
C PRO A 358 -18.41 25.45 -0.19
N SER A 359 -19.58 24.87 -0.51
CA SER A 359 -19.67 23.74 -1.45
C SER A 359 -19.11 24.14 -2.81
N ILE A 360 -18.43 23.21 -3.47
CA ILE A 360 -17.83 23.44 -4.80
C ILE A 360 -18.93 23.65 -5.86
N PHE A 361 -20.05 22.94 -5.73
CA PHE A 361 -21.14 22.97 -6.71
C PHE A 361 -22.40 23.60 -6.10
N VAL A 362 -23.04 24.50 -6.87
CA VAL A 362 -24.23 25.24 -6.40
C VAL A 362 -25.45 24.34 -6.24
N ASP A 363 -25.50 23.22 -6.94
CA ASP A 363 -26.59 22.23 -6.91
C ASP A 363 -26.29 21.02 -6.00
N VAL A 364 -25.19 21.08 -5.23
CA VAL A 364 -24.83 20.08 -4.22
C VAL A 364 -24.73 20.79 -2.86
N PRO A 365 -25.84 20.94 -2.13
CA PRO A 365 -25.82 21.56 -0.80
C PRO A 365 -25.05 20.68 0.21
N LYS A 366 -24.54 21.28 1.28
CA LYS A 366 -23.74 20.58 2.30
C LYS A 366 -24.49 19.43 2.99
N GLU A 367 -25.81 19.55 3.08
CA GLU A 367 -26.71 18.55 3.65
C GLU A 367 -26.92 17.34 2.72
N ASN A 368 -26.46 17.41 1.47
CA ASN A 368 -26.55 16.29 0.54
C ASN A 368 -25.63 15.15 1.05
N PRO A 369 -26.17 13.94 1.29
CA PRO A 369 -25.38 12.81 1.81
C PRO A 369 -24.26 12.34 0.87
N ASN A 370 -24.28 12.77 -0.40
CA ASN A 370 -23.27 12.45 -1.40
C ASN A 370 -22.23 13.58 -1.56
N GLN A 371 -22.38 14.73 -0.89
CA GLN A 371 -21.57 15.93 -1.11
C GLN A 371 -20.07 15.65 -0.93
N LYS A 372 -19.66 15.05 0.20
CA LYS A 372 -18.25 14.73 0.45
C LYS A 372 -17.61 13.84 -0.63
N TYR A 373 -18.38 12.90 -1.17
CA TYR A 373 -17.88 11.99 -2.21
C TYR A 373 -17.85 12.66 -3.57
N ILE A 374 -18.87 13.45 -3.91
CA ILE A 374 -18.92 14.25 -5.14
C ILE A 374 -17.72 15.19 -5.21
N GLU A 375 -17.43 15.89 -4.11
CA GLU A 375 -16.27 16.77 -4.02
C GLU A 375 -14.96 15.98 -4.12
N ALA A 376 -14.82 14.86 -3.41
CA ALA A 376 -13.61 14.04 -3.46
C ALA A 376 -13.31 13.51 -4.88
N VAL A 377 -14.31 12.97 -5.58
CA VAL A 377 -14.13 12.48 -6.96
C VAL A 377 -13.89 13.63 -7.95
N TYR A 378 -14.38 14.83 -7.66
CA TYR A 378 -14.13 16.02 -8.47
C TYR A 378 -12.71 16.56 -8.27
N GLU A 379 -12.29 16.73 -7.02
CA GLU A 379 -10.95 17.20 -6.65
C GLU A 379 -9.86 16.27 -7.18
N ARG A 380 -10.11 14.94 -7.16
CA ARG A 380 -9.21 13.95 -7.78
C ARG A 380 -9.41 13.79 -9.29
N GLY A 381 -10.26 14.58 -9.94
CA GLY A 381 -10.43 14.60 -11.40
C GLY A 381 -11.12 13.36 -12.00
N VAL A 382 -11.68 12.48 -11.17
CA VAL A 382 -12.38 11.25 -11.57
C VAL A 382 -13.69 11.58 -12.28
N MET A 383 -14.48 12.49 -11.70
CA MET A 383 -15.70 13.01 -12.30
C MET A 383 -15.62 14.53 -12.45
N ARG A 384 -16.29 15.08 -13.45
CA ARG A 384 -16.39 16.53 -13.66
C ARG A 384 -17.84 16.99 -13.55
N GLY A 385 -18.02 18.25 -13.18
CA GLY A 385 -19.31 18.93 -13.33
C GLY A 385 -19.71 19.08 -14.79
N VAL A 386 -20.96 19.48 -15.01
CA VAL A 386 -21.54 19.68 -16.34
C VAL A 386 -21.41 21.13 -16.84
N GLY A 387 -20.76 22.00 -16.07
CA GLY A 387 -20.56 23.42 -16.35
C GLY A 387 -21.37 24.32 -15.41
N GLN A 388 -21.08 25.63 -15.43
CA GLN A 388 -21.75 26.65 -14.61
C GLN A 388 -21.79 26.31 -13.11
N ASP A 389 -20.73 25.69 -12.58
CA ASP A 389 -20.64 25.23 -11.19
C ASP A 389 -21.73 24.21 -10.77
N HIS A 390 -22.27 23.44 -11.73
CA HIS A 390 -23.23 22.35 -11.47
C HIS A 390 -22.59 20.96 -11.64
N PHE A 391 -23.00 20.02 -10.79
CA PHE A 391 -22.67 18.60 -10.89
C PHE A 391 -23.80 17.75 -11.49
N MET A 392 -25.05 18.19 -11.33
CA MET A 392 -26.29 17.46 -11.63
C MET A 392 -26.40 16.12 -10.88
N PRO A 393 -26.36 16.11 -9.53
CA PRO A 393 -26.29 14.88 -8.74
C PRO A 393 -27.50 13.95 -8.91
N ASN A 394 -28.66 14.49 -9.31
CA ASN A 394 -29.91 13.73 -9.48
C ASN A 394 -30.15 13.24 -10.92
N GLN A 395 -29.33 13.68 -11.88
CA GLN A 395 -29.44 13.22 -13.26
C GLN A 395 -28.94 11.77 -13.38
N GLY A 396 -29.58 10.97 -14.24
CA GLY A 396 -29.09 9.62 -14.56
C GLY A 396 -27.71 9.66 -15.20
N ILE A 397 -26.80 8.78 -14.78
CA ILE A 397 -25.47 8.65 -15.38
C ILE A 397 -25.50 7.70 -16.58
N THR A 398 -24.89 8.12 -17.69
CA THR A 398 -24.77 7.26 -18.87
C THR A 398 -23.68 6.20 -18.68
N LYS A 399 -23.79 5.07 -19.39
CA LYS A 399 -22.79 4.01 -19.33
C LYS A 399 -21.39 4.48 -19.78
N ALA A 400 -21.30 5.37 -20.77
CA ALA A 400 -20.04 5.97 -21.19
C ALA A 400 -19.39 6.84 -20.09
N GLU A 401 -20.18 7.69 -19.41
CA GLU A 401 -19.68 8.54 -18.33
C GLU A 401 -19.19 7.73 -17.13
N ALA A 402 -19.95 6.72 -16.71
CA ALA A 402 -19.57 5.82 -15.63
C ALA A 402 -18.26 5.09 -15.96
N THR A 403 -18.12 4.61 -17.20
CA THR A 403 -16.92 3.90 -17.66
C THR A 403 -15.69 4.80 -17.66
N VAL A 404 -15.83 6.04 -18.13
CA VAL A 404 -14.73 7.02 -18.07
C VAL A 404 -14.32 7.31 -16.63
N ALA A 405 -15.27 7.50 -15.72
CA ALA A 405 -14.97 7.72 -14.31
C ALA A 405 -14.19 6.54 -13.69
N ILE A 406 -14.56 5.30 -14.00
CA ILE A 406 -13.85 4.11 -13.51
C ILE A 406 -12.39 4.07 -14.00
N ILE A 407 -12.17 4.26 -15.31
CA ILE A 407 -10.81 4.24 -15.88
C ILE A 407 -9.95 5.37 -15.34
N LYS A 408 -10.55 6.54 -15.09
CA LYS A 408 -9.89 7.66 -14.40
C LYS A 408 -9.53 7.31 -12.97
N ALA A 409 -10.43 6.66 -12.23
CA ALA A 409 -10.18 6.24 -10.86
C ALA A 409 -8.99 5.26 -10.76
N LEU A 410 -8.87 4.35 -11.73
CA LEU A 410 -7.73 3.43 -11.87
C LEU A 410 -6.44 4.11 -12.35
N GLY A 411 -6.55 5.32 -12.91
CA GLY A 411 -5.43 6.06 -13.48
C GLY A 411 -4.93 5.53 -14.82
N PHE A 412 -5.74 4.75 -15.53
CA PHE A 412 -5.37 4.12 -16.80
C PHE A 412 -5.67 4.98 -18.02
N GLU A 413 -5.90 6.28 -17.82
CA GLU A 413 -5.99 7.24 -18.91
C GLU A 413 -4.73 7.17 -19.78
N GLY A 414 -4.92 7.07 -21.10
CA GLY A 414 -3.80 7.03 -22.06
C GLY A 414 -3.10 5.68 -22.21
N LEU A 415 -3.56 4.61 -21.55
CA LEU A 415 -3.05 3.25 -21.79
C LEU A 415 -3.70 2.54 -22.98
N ALA A 416 -4.63 3.20 -23.67
CA ALA A 416 -5.19 2.68 -24.91
C ALA A 416 -4.13 2.68 -26.03
N PRO A 417 -4.20 1.75 -27.01
CA PRO A 417 -3.26 1.72 -28.12
C PRO A 417 -3.21 3.02 -28.91
N ILE A 418 -2.00 3.45 -29.30
CA ILE A 418 -1.80 4.67 -30.10
C ILE A 418 -2.29 4.49 -31.55
N GLN A 419 -2.33 3.25 -32.05
CA GLN A 419 -2.78 2.92 -33.41
C GLN A 419 -4.31 2.93 -33.52
N GLN A 420 -4.84 2.80 -34.76
CA GLN A 420 -6.27 2.62 -34.93
C GLN A 420 -6.72 1.30 -34.26
N TYR A 421 -7.61 1.43 -33.28
CA TYR A 421 -8.23 0.31 -32.60
C TYR A 421 -9.75 0.51 -32.58
N THR A 422 -10.49 -0.56 -32.28
CA THR A 422 -11.94 -0.52 -32.04
C THR A 422 -12.19 -0.96 -30.61
N THR A 423 -13.28 -0.49 -30.01
CA THR A 423 -13.72 -0.94 -28.69
C THR A 423 -14.15 -2.42 -28.68
N GLY A 424 -14.27 -3.06 -29.85
CA GLY A 424 -14.73 -4.45 -29.99
C GLY A 424 -16.25 -4.63 -29.84
N TYR A 425 -17.00 -3.55 -29.63
CA TYR A 425 -18.47 -3.56 -29.59
C TYR A 425 -19.07 -3.27 -30.97
N ARG A 426 -20.28 -3.80 -31.21
CA ARG A 426 -20.99 -3.63 -32.49
C ARG A 426 -21.37 -2.17 -32.78
N ASP A 427 -21.57 -1.39 -31.73
CA ASP A 427 -21.88 0.03 -31.76
C ASP A 427 -20.66 0.91 -31.46
N ASP A 428 -19.44 0.48 -31.84
CA ASP A 428 -18.21 1.27 -31.70
C ASP A 428 -18.36 2.70 -32.27
N GLY A 429 -19.07 2.84 -33.39
CA GLY A 429 -19.34 4.14 -34.01
C GLY A 429 -20.28 5.05 -33.21
N ALA A 430 -21.04 4.51 -32.25
CA ALA A 430 -21.87 5.27 -31.33
C ALA A 430 -21.13 5.71 -30.07
N VAL A 431 -19.94 5.14 -29.80
CA VAL A 431 -19.10 5.50 -28.65
C VAL A 431 -18.47 6.87 -28.92
N PRO A 432 -18.74 7.88 -28.07
CA PRO A 432 -18.13 9.19 -28.23
C PRO A 432 -16.60 9.12 -28.14
N LEU A 433 -15.91 9.98 -28.90
CA LEU A 433 -14.44 9.98 -28.95
C LEU A 433 -13.81 10.15 -27.56
N TRP A 434 -14.39 10.99 -26.69
CA TRP A 434 -13.92 11.21 -25.32
C TRP A 434 -14.05 9.98 -24.41
N ALA A 435 -14.88 9.01 -24.77
CA ALA A 435 -15.10 7.77 -24.02
C ALA A 435 -14.38 6.58 -24.63
N LYS A 436 -13.89 6.68 -25.87
CA LYS A 436 -13.46 5.53 -26.68
C LYS A 436 -12.31 4.74 -26.03
N ASP A 437 -11.28 5.45 -25.56
CA ASP A 437 -10.16 4.86 -24.82
C ASP A 437 -10.64 4.12 -23.57
N ALA A 438 -11.52 4.76 -22.79
CA ALA A 438 -12.02 4.19 -21.54
C ALA A 438 -12.89 2.95 -21.78
N VAL A 439 -13.74 2.98 -22.81
CA VAL A 439 -14.59 1.83 -23.17
C VAL A 439 -13.76 0.66 -23.66
N TYR A 440 -12.71 0.91 -24.44
CA TYR A 440 -11.75 -0.11 -24.83
C TYR A 440 -11.06 -0.73 -23.61
N LEU A 441 -10.47 0.09 -22.75
CA LEU A 441 -9.75 -0.39 -21.56
C LEU A 441 -10.68 -1.13 -20.60
N ALA A 442 -11.87 -0.61 -20.31
CA ALA A 442 -12.80 -1.24 -19.39
C ALA A 442 -13.26 -2.62 -19.86
N ARG A 443 -13.31 -2.85 -21.18
CA ARG A 443 -13.56 -4.16 -21.77
C ARG A 443 -12.35 -5.09 -21.61
N GLU A 444 -11.14 -4.61 -21.89
CA GLU A 444 -9.90 -5.41 -21.74
C GLU A 444 -9.64 -5.83 -20.28
N LEU A 445 -10.05 -4.99 -19.33
CA LEU A 445 -10.01 -5.25 -17.88
C LEU A 445 -11.21 -6.06 -17.39
N LYS A 446 -12.21 -6.31 -18.25
CA LYS A 446 -13.49 -7.00 -17.93
C LYS A 446 -14.31 -6.34 -16.82
N VAL A 447 -14.06 -5.07 -16.53
CA VAL A 447 -14.80 -4.29 -15.52
C VAL A 447 -16.16 -3.85 -16.03
N VAL A 448 -16.24 -3.46 -17.32
CA VAL A 448 -17.50 -3.08 -17.98
C VAL A 448 -17.71 -3.94 -19.22
N GLN A 449 -18.84 -4.64 -19.26
CA GLN A 449 -19.20 -5.54 -20.35
C GLN A 449 -20.35 -4.96 -21.19
N GLY A 450 -20.42 -5.39 -22.44
CA GLY A 450 -21.57 -5.13 -23.32
C GLY A 450 -22.75 -6.02 -22.97
N ASP A 451 -23.86 -5.84 -23.67
CA ASP A 451 -24.98 -6.77 -23.58
C ASP A 451 -24.69 -8.11 -24.29
N ASN A 452 -25.60 -9.07 -24.13
CA ASN A 452 -25.51 -10.39 -24.77
C ASN A 452 -25.49 -10.35 -26.30
N ASN A 453 -25.87 -9.22 -26.92
CA ASN A 453 -25.86 -9.02 -28.37
C ASN A 453 -24.56 -8.36 -28.86
N GLY A 454 -23.63 -8.03 -27.95
CA GLY A 454 -22.35 -7.39 -28.25
C GLY A 454 -22.43 -5.87 -28.42
N TYR A 455 -23.47 -5.22 -27.89
CA TYR A 455 -23.61 -3.76 -27.89
C TYR A 455 -23.19 -3.16 -26.54
N PHE A 456 -22.47 -2.05 -26.57
CA PHE A 456 -22.08 -1.30 -25.38
C PHE A 456 -23.23 -0.43 -24.86
N GLN A 457 -23.93 0.27 -25.77
CA GLN A 457 -24.99 1.24 -25.51
C GLN A 457 -24.51 2.48 -24.72
N PRO A 458 -23.59 3.29 -25.29
CA PRO A 458 -22.87 4.33 -24.54
C PRO A 458 -23.76 5.43 -23.94
N ASN A 459 -24.84 5.79 -24.64
CA ASN A 459 -25.73 6.90 -24.25
C ASN A 459 -26.90 6.47 -23.36
N ARG A 460 -27.03 5.17 -23.06
CA ARG A 460 -28.09 4.67 -22.17
C ARG A 460 -27.71 4.94 -20.72
N ASN A 461 -28.68 5.37 -19.92
CA ASN A 461 -28.50 5.46 -18.47
C ASN A 461 -28.31 4.07 -17.87
N LEU A 462 -27.35 3.96 -16.94
CA LEU A 462 -27.21 2.76 -16.13
C LEU A 462 -28.41 2.62 -15.21
N THR A 463 -28.92 1.41 -15.09
CA THR A 463 -29.78 1.05 -13.97
C THR A 463 -28.94 0.91 -12.70
N LYS A 464 -29.55 1.03 -11.52
CA LYS A 464 -28.85 0.80 -10.25
C LYS A 464 -28.24 -0.60 -10.14
N ALA A 465 -28.91 -1.60 -10.70
CA ALA A 465 -28.40 -2.97 -10.76
C ALA A 465 -27.13 -3.09 -11.63
N GLU A 466 -27.12 -2.50 -12.82
CA GLU A 466 -25.94 -2.51 -13.70
C GLU A 466 -24.78 -1.68 -13.09
N GLY A 467 -25.10 -0.57 -12.44
CA GLY A 467 -24.12 0.20 -11.68
C GLY A 467 -23.49 -0.64 -10.55
N ALA A 468 -24.30 -1.47 -9.88
CA ALA A 468 -23.81 -2.37 -8.83
C ALA A 468 -22.85 -3.42 -9.41
N GLU A 469 -23.27 -4.13 -10.45
CA GLU A 469 -22.47 -5.14 -11.14
C GLU A 469 -21.11 -4.59 -11.59
N ILE A 470 -21.11 -3.42 -12.24
CA ILE A 470 -19.87 -2.79 -12.72
C ILE A 470 -18.92 -2.44 -11.57
N LEU A 471 -19.44 -1.93 -10.46
CA LEU A 471 -18.63 -1.57 -9.29
C LEU A 471 -18.11 -2.81 -8.56
N VAL A 472 -18.86 -3.91 -8.52
CA VAL A 472 -18.38 -5.19 -7.97
C VAL A 472 -17.32 -5.82 -8.88
N ASN A 473 -17.49 -5.75 -10.21
CA ASN A 473 -16.46 -6.17 -11.15
C ASN A 473 -15.17 -5.36 -10.97
N LEU A 474 -15.28 -4.06 -10.67
CA LEU A 474 -14.14 -3.22 -10.33
C LEU A 474 -13.45 -3.68 -9.04
N VAL A 475 -14.21 -3.99 -7.98
CA VAL A 475 -13.65 -4.55 -6.73
C VAL A 475 -12.92 -5.87 -7.01
N ASN A 476 -13.54 -6.78 -7.77
CA ASN A 476 -12.96 -8.07 -8.11
C ASN A 476 -11.65 -7.91 -8.91
N TYR A 477 -11.62 -6.98 -9.88
CA TYR A 477 -10.40 -6.64 -10.61
C TYR A 477 -9.29 -6.15 -9.67
N LEU A 478 -9.62 -5.26 -8.73
CA LEU A 478 -8.66 -4.74 -7.74
C LEU A 478 -8.14 -5.83 -6.79
N GLN A 479 -8.96 -6.83 -6.46
CA GLN A 479 -8.54 -7.94 -5.58
C GLN A 479 -7.68 -8.99 -6.29
N GLN A 480 -8.00 -9.30 -7.55
CA GLN A 480 -7.50 -10.51 -8.20
C GLN A 480 -6.55 -10.25 -9.36
N ASP A 481 -6.84 -9.23 -10.18
CA ASP A 481 -6.25 -9.09 -11.51
C ASP A 481 -5.22 -7.96 -11.59
N ILE A 482 -5.38 -6.89 -10.79
CA ILE A 482 -4.48 -5.72 -10.85
C ILE A 482 -3.02 -6.09 -10.61
N ARG A 483 -2.73 -7.11 -9.80
CA ARG A 483 -1.35 -7.57 -9.57
C ARG A 483 -0.71 -8.13 -10.83
N TYR A 484 -1.47 -8.94 -11.55
CA TYR A 484 -1.03 -9.53 -12.82
C TYR A 484 -0.87 -8.43 -13.87
N ASP A 485 -1.88 -7.57 -14.02
CA ASP A 485 -1.87 -6.48 -14.99
C ASP A 485 -0.77 -5.45 -14.70
N TYR A 486 -0.49 -5.16 -13.43
CA TYR A 486 0.64 -4.30 -13.06
C TYR A 486 1.97 -4.89 -13.54
N ARG A 487 2.19 -6.19 -13.30
CA ARG A 487 3.41 -6.87 -13.71
C ARG A 487 3.54 -6.98 -15.23
N GLU A 488 2.48 -7.38 -15.92
CA GLU A 488 2.54 -7.71 -17.34
C GLU A 488 2.27 -6.53 -18.28
N ARG A 489 1.43 -5.57 -17.86
CA ARG A 489 0.91 -4.49 -18.72
C ARG A 489 1.36 -3.10 -18.29
N ILE A 490 1.76 -2.88 -17.03
CA ILE A 490 2.16 -1.55 -16.54
C ILE A 490 3.68 -1.42 -16.46
N LEU A 491 4.37 -2.44 -15.94
CA LEU A 491 5.84 -2.42 -15.84
C LEU A 491 6.56 -2.71 -17.18
N ASN A 492 5.93 -3.49 -18.07
CA ASN A 492 6.57 -4.00 -19.28
C ASN A 492 6.16 -3.27 -20.57
N TYR A 493 5.47 -2.12 -20.48
CA TYR A 493 4.87 -1.42 -21.62
C TYR A 493 5.61 -0.12 -22.00
#